data_AF-A0A926R114-F1
#
_entry.id   AF-A0A926R114-F1
#
_cell.length_a   1.000
_cell.length_b   1.000
_cell.length_c   1.000
_cell.angle_alpha   90.00
_cell.angle_beta   90.00
_cell.angle_gamma   90.00
#
_symmetry.space_group_name_H-M   'P 1'
#
loop_
_entity.id
_entity.type
_entity.pdbx_description
1 polymer ?
#
loop_
_entity_poly.entity_id
_entity_poly.type
_entity_poly.pdbx_seq_one_letter_code
_entity_poly.pdbx_strand_id
1 'polypeptide(L)'
;MSAPDELPRLERAETHAKTVHRIYGDRRAAPPARELLLAVAYALFVAPGDPGRVLNTAARALGRSTATGRPRFDALVADDAPRYEPPRTAADWGPGQAPGCEAPRLRPYVYRPRRTATSGDAAAAVPLRPLPEPVVHVDPGYVPPVDVRNERQICGADSHHKVLELDPRTGWVLPHWFCKRHVDHAERVAEQVREQNAAAPEPIPNRGGLLPSYFKAPWEDVYRHYAPASWKPPTYGLSADDWPDPGNPPPARSPRRLRAV
;
A
#
# COMPACT_ATOMS: atom_id res chain seq x y z
N MET A 1 -9.10 38.85 -40.68
CA MET A 1 -9.04 39.38 -39.31
C MET A 1 -9.72 38.36 -38.39
N SER A 2 -8.97 37.39 -37.89
CA SER A 2 -9.46 36.41 -36.91
C SER A 2 -8.34 36.22 -35.88
N ALA A 3 -8.49 36.72 -34.65
CA ALA A 3 -7.53 36.44 -33.58
C ALA A 3 -7.96 36.74 -32.11
N PRO A 4 -9.25 36.80 -31.70
CA PRO A 4 -9.54 36.77 -30.27
C PRO A 4 -9.78 35.35 -29.71
N ASP A 5 -10.19 34.37 -30.54
CA ASP A 5 -10.59 33.03 -30.06
C ASP A 5 -9.44 31.98 -30.09
N GLU A 6 -8.29 32.33 -30.66
CA GLU A 6 -7.16 31.39 -30.84
C GLU A 6 -6.17 31.44 -29.65
N LEU A 7 -5.95 32.62 -29.06
CA LEU A 7 -5.10 32.81 -27.88
C LEU A 7 -5.59 32.03 -26.64
N PRO A 8 -6.90 32.03 -26.29
CA PRO A 8 -7.40 31.27 -25.16
C PRO A 8 -7.29 29.75 -25.35
N ARG A 9 -7.19 29.26 -26.60
CA ARG A 9 -7.03 27.83 -26.90
C ARG A 9 -5.58 27.38 -26.74
N LEU A 10 -4.62 28.21 -27.18
CA LEU A 10 -3.19 27.94 -27.02
C LEU A 10 -2.77 27.93 -25.54
N GLU A 11 -3.23 28.91 -24.75
CA GLU A 11 -2.97 28.94 -23.30
C GLU A 11 -3.53 27.70 -22.58
N ARG A 12 -4.70 27.23 -23.00
CA ARG A 12 -5.30 25.98 -22.49
C ARG A 12 -4.47 24.75 -22.88
N ALA A 13 -3.98 24.69 -24.12
CA ALA A 13 -3.14 23.60 -24.59
C ALA A 13 -1.79 23.54 -23.84
N GLU A 14 -1.15 24.69 -23.58
CA GLU A 14 0.07 24.75 -22.77
C GLU A 14 -0.18 24.33 -21.32
N THR A 15 -1.28 24.79 -20.73
CA THR A 15 -1.67 24.42 -19.35
C THR A 15 -1.96 22.92 -19.25
N HIS A 16 -2.63 22.35 -20.26
CA HIS A 16 -2.83 20.91 -20.37
C HIS A 16 -1.51 20.16 -20.43
N ALA A 17 -0.59 20.56 -21.33
CA ALA A 17 0.71 19.91 -21.48
C ALA A 17 1.53 19.93 -20.18
N LYS A 18 1.57 21.07 -19.49
CA LYS A 18 2.23 21.21 -18.17
C LYS A 18 1.59 20.32 -17.11
N THR A 19 0.25 20.24 -17.10
CA THR A 19 -0.50 19.40 -16.15
C THR A 19 -0.23 17.92 -16.40
N VAL A 20 -0.32 17.48 -17.66
CA VAL A 20 -0.03 16.10 -18.09
C VAL A 20 1.41 15.70 -17.74
N HIS A 21 2.38 16.57 -18.05
CA HIS A 21 3.78 16.32 -17.70
C HIS A 21 3.95 16.12 -16.19
N ARG A 22 3.29 16.94 -15.37
CA ARG A 22 3.30 16.80 -13.90
C ARG A 22 2.68 15.49 -13.44
N ILE A 23 1.54 15.10 -14.03
CA ILE A 23 0.87 13.82 -13.72
C ILE A 23 1.78 12.62 -14.01
N TYR A 24 2.49 12.62 -15.14
CA TYR A 24 3.43 11.55 -15.47
C TYR A 24 4.68 11.54 -14.59
N GLY A 25 5.13 12.71 -14.12
CA GLY A 25 6.26 12.83 -13.20
C GLY A 25 5.94 12.49 -11.74
N ASP A 26 4.67 12.44 -11.35
CA ASP A 26 4.25 12.17 -9.97
C ASP A 26 4.35 10.67 -9.65
N ARG A 27 5.30 10.32 -8.79
CA ARG A 27 5.53 8.93 -8.37
C ARG A 27 4.37 8.35 -7.56
N ARG A 28 3.51 9.19 -6.96
CA ARG A 28 2.32 8.76 -6.21
C ARG A 28 1.19 8.32 -7.16
N ALA A 29 1.19 8.81 -8.40
CA ALA A 29 0.17 8.50 -9.40
C ALA A 29 0.40 7.11 -10.01
N ALA A 30 -0.08 6.08 -9.29
CA ALA A 30 -0.21 4.71 -9.80
C ALA A 30 -1.08 4.67 -11.09
N PRO A 31 -1.00 3.62 -11.93
CA PRO A 31 -1.69 3.61 -13.22
C PRO A 31 -3.20 3.96 -13.18
N PRO A 32 -4.00 3.46 -12.22
CA PRO A 32 -5.42 3.83 -12.12
C PRO A 32 -5.62 5.32 -11.78
N ALA A 33 -4.87 5.84 -10.82
CA ALA A 33 -4.95 7.25 -10.43
C ALA A 33 -4.48 8.17 -11.56
N ARG A 34 -3.43 7.77 -12.29
CA ARG A 34 -2.95 8.50 -13.47
C ARG A 34 -4.01 8.61 -14.54
N GLU A 35 -4.70 7.51 -14.83
CA GLU A 35 -5.78 7.50 -15.82
C GLU A 35 -6.91 8.47 -15.43
N LEU A 36 -7.32 8.47 -14.17
CA LEU A 36 -8.31 9.39 -13.63
C LEU A 36 -7.88 10.85 -13.78
N LEU A 37 -6.66 11.19 -13.36
CA LEU A 37 -6.12 12.55 -13.45
C LEU A 37 -6.06 13.05 -14.90
N LEU A 38 -5.63 12.19 -15.83
CA LEU A 38 -5.58 12.51 -17.25
C LEU A 38 -6.97 12.70 -17.85
N ALA A 39 -7.97 11.89 -17.46
CA ALA A 39 -9.34 12.04 -17.93
C ALA A 39 -9.96 13.37 -17.46
N VAL A 40 -9.69 13.79 -16.22
CA VAL A 40 -10.13 15.08 -15.70
C VAL A 40 -9.40 16.24 -16.39
N ALA A 41 -8.08 16.12 -16.63
CA ALA A 41 -7.32 17.12 -17.39
C ALA A 41 -7.85 17.26 -18.83
N TYR A 42 -8.17 16.14 -19.49
CA TYR A 42 -8.78 16.12 -20.82
C TYR A 42 -10.13 16.86 -20.82
N ALA A 43 -11.00 16.56 -19.85
CA ALA A 43 -12.31 17.20 -19.73
C ALA A 43 -12.24 18.70 -19.43
N LEU A 44 -11.19 19.16 -18.74
CA LEU A 44 -11.00 20.59 -18.44
C LEU A 44 -10.41 21.37 -19.61
N PHE A 45 -9.39 20.83 -20.26
CA PHE A 45 -8.57 21.62 -21.19
C PHE A 45 -8.80 21.31 -22.66
N VAL A 46 -9.18 20.07 -23.00
CA VAL A 46 -9.29 19.61 -24.40
C VAL A 46 -10.75 19.55 -24.84
N ALA A 47 -11.62 18.99 -24.00
CA ALA A 47 -13.06 18.87 -24.27
C ALA A 47 -13.89 19.61 -23.20
N PRO A 48 -13.70 20.93 -23.02
CA PRO A 48 -14.47 21.69 -22.04
C PRO A 48 -15.95 21.64 -22.40
N GLY A 49 -16.73 20.96 -21.55
CA GLY A 49 -18.19 21.00 -21.58
C GLY A 49 -18.73 22.16 -20.75
N ASP A 50 -20.01 22.07 -20.36
CA ASP A 50 -20.62 23.04 -19.46
C ASP A 50 -19.87 23.10 -18.11
N PRO A 51 -19.64 24.30 -17.55
CA PRO A 51 -19.16 24.46 -16.19
C PRO A 51 -20.02 23.64 -15.21
N GLY A 52 -19.40 22.77 -14.42
CA GLY A 52 -20.10 21.84 -13.51
C GLY A 52 -20.36 20.44 -14.07
N ARG A 53 -20.11 20.18 -15.36
CA ARG A 53 -20.22 18.84 -15.98
C ARG A 53 -18.88 18.19 -16.31
N VAL A 54 -17.77 18.79 -15.88
CA VAL A 54 -16.40 18.29 -16.12
C VAL A 54 -16.24 16.82 -15.73
N LEU A 55 -16.70 16.44 -14.54
CA LEU A 55 -16.61 15.05 -14.06
C LEU A 55 -17.45 14.08 -14.91
N ASN A 56 -18.59 14.53 -15.45
CA ASN A 56 -19.39 13.73 -16.38
C ASN A 56 -18.67 13.50 -17.71
N THR A 57 -17.98 14.52 -18.22
CA THR A 57 -17.15 14.40 -19.44
C THR A 57 -15.99 13.44 -19.20
N ALA A 58 -15.30 13.54 -18.06
CA ALA A 58 -14.25 12.61 -17.68
C ALA A 58 -14.78 11.17 -17.54
N ALA A 59 -15.95 11.01 -16.92
CA ALA A 59 -16.59 9.70 -16.77
C ALA A 59 -16.96 9.06 -18.11
N ARG A 60 -17.43 9.86 -19.08
CA ARG A 60 -17.70 9.38 -20.44
C ARG A 60 -16.42 8.97 -21.17
N ALA A 61 -15.34 9.71 -21.01
CA ALA A 61 -14.05 9.40 -21.62
C ALA A 61 -13.46 8.08 -21.07
N LEU A 62 -13.60 7.81 -19.77
CA LEU A 62 -13.12 6.57 -19.14
C LEU A 62 -14.00 5.35 -19.46
N GLY A 63 -15.27 5.58 -19.78
CA GLY A 63 -16.23 4.54 -20.12
C GLY A 63 -16.57 3.60 -18.96
N ARG A 64 -16.92 2.36 -19.31
CA ARG A 64 -17.39 1.33 -18.38
C ARG A 64 -16.39 0.19 -18.25
N SER A 65 -16.37 -0.44 -17.08
CA SER A 65 -15.59 -1.64 -16.83
C SER A 65 -16.18 -2.79 -17.62
N THR A 66 -15.35 -3.48 -18.41
CA THR A 66 -15.78 -4.67 -19.18
C THR A 66 -16.19 -5.82 -18.27
N ALA A 67 -15.58 -5.94 -17.09
CA ALA A 67 -15.86 -7.00 -16.14
C ALA A 67 -17.16 -6.78 -15.34
N THR A 68 -17.49 -5.54 -14.98
CA THR A 68 -18.62 -5.24 -14.07
C THR A 68 -19.75 -4.45 -14.71
N GLY A 69 -19.55 -3.90 -15.91
CA GLY A 69 -20.49 -2.98 -16.59
C GLY A 69 -20.68 -1.62 -15.89
N ARG A 70 -20.06 -1.41 -14.72
CA ARG A 70 -20.15 -0.18 -13.95
C ARG A 70 -19.26 0.91 -14.53
N PRO A 71 -19.61 2.20 -14.35
CA PRO A 71 -18.72 3.31 -14.72
C PRO A 71 -17.36 3.15 -14.05
N ARG A 72 -16.26 3.27 -14.81
CA ARG A 72 -14.91 3.15 -14.26
C ARG A 72 -14.56 4.34 -13.37
N PHE A 73 -15.07 5.51 -13.74
CA PHE A 73 -14.87 6.76 -13.03
C PHE A 73 -15.22 6.64 -11.54
N ASP A 74 -16.38 6.06 -11.20
CA ASP A 74 -16.83 5.93 -9.82
C ASP A 74 -15.83 5.16 -8.97
N ALA A 75 -15.33 4.02 -9.47
CA ALA A 75 -14.34 3.21 -8.78
C ALA A 75 -12.98 3.93 -8.66
N LEU A 76 -12.59 4.70 -9.68
CA LEU A 76 -11.34 5.47 -9.67
C LEU A 76 -11.40 6.65 -8.69
N VAL A 77 -12.52 7.37 -8.61
CA VAL A 77 -12.71 8.45 -7.64
C VAL A 77 -12.77 7.89 -6.21
N ALA A 78 -13.44 6.74 -6.03
CA ALA A 78 -13.43 6.04 -4.75
C ALA A 78 -12.01 5.60 -4.33
N ASP A 79 -11.20 5.10 -5.26
CA ASP A 79 -9.81 4.71 -4.97
C ASP A 79 -8.89 5.90 -4.73
N ASP A 80 -9.18 7.07 -5.30
CA ASP A 80 -8.47 8.33 -5.01
C ASP A 80 -8.91 8.96 -3.67
N ALA A 81 -9.96 8.45 -3.00
CA ALA A 81 -10.38 9.00 -1.72
C ALA A 81 -9.24 8.89 -0.67
N PRO A 82 -8.82 10.00 -0.05
CA PRO A 82 -7.77 10.05 0.98
C PRO A 82 -8.01 9.06 2.11
N ARG A 83 -7.03 8.20 2.37
CA ARG A 83 -7.08 7.24 3.48
C ARG A 83 -5.70 6.74 3.86
N TYR A 84 -5.63 6.21 5.07
CA TYR A 84 -4.52 5.36 5.49
C TYR A 84 -4.81 3.91 5.09
N GLU A 85 -3.92 3.30 4.33
CA GLU A 85 -3.87 1.87 4.11
C GLU A 85 -2.72 1.26 4.92
N PRO A 86 -3.02 0.35 5.87
CA PRO A 86 -1.97 -0.30 6.64
C PRO A 86 -1.11 -1.21 5.75
N PRO A 87 0.15 -1.46 6.12
CA PRO A 87 1.00 -2.36 5.36
C PRO A 87 0.36 -3.75 5.28
N ARG A 88 0.61 -4.48 4.18
CA ARG A 88 0.06 -5.83 3.98
C ARG A 88 0.37 -6.78 5.14
N THR A 89 1.51 -6.60 5.81
CA THR A 89 1.90 -7.38 6.99
C THR A 89 0.97 -7.19 8.18
N ALA A 90 0.20 -6.10 8.24
CA ALA A 90 -0.78 -5.83 9.30
C ALA A 90 -2.16 -6.45 9.02
N ALA A 91 -2.37 -6.99 7.82
CA ALA A 91 -3.59 -7.70 7.47
C ALA A 91 -3.82 -8.93 8.36
N ASP A 92 -5.02 -9.49 8.28
CA ASP A 92 -5.32 -10.77 8.90
C ASP A 92 -4.83 -11.88 7.96
N TRP A 93 -3.88 -12.68 8.45
CA TRP A 93 -3.29 -13.77 7.69
C TRP A 93 -3.84 -15.11 8.14
N GLY A 94 -4.08 -15.99 7.17
CA GLY A 94 -4.38 -17.39 7.46
C GLY A 94 -3.17 -18.14 8.04
N PRO A 95 -3.40 -19.32 8.63
CA PRO A 95 -2.32 -20.17 9.13
C PRO A 95 -1.25 -20.44 8.06
N GLY A 96 0.02 -20.24 8.40
CA GLY A 96 1.16 -20.50 7.50
C GLY A 96 1.43 -19.43 6.44
N GLN A 97 0.63 -18.37 6.36
CA GLN A 97 0.89 -17.23 5.48
C GLN A 97 1.34 -15.97 6.24
N ALA A 98 1.17 -15.96 7.57
CA ALA A 98 1.59 -14.86 8.42
C ALA A 98 3.11 -14.66 8.38
N PRO A 99 3.60 -13.42 8.55
CA PRO A 99 5.01 -13.14 8.75
C PRO A 99 5.63 -14.00 9.88
N GLY A 100 6.91 -14.32 9.74
CA GLY A 100 7.62 -15.17 10.71
C GLY A 100 7.77 -14.52 12.08
N CYS A 101 7.86 -15.35 13.11
CA CYS A 101 7.92 -14.92 14.50
C CYS A 101 9.15 -14.04 14.80
N GLU A 102 8.91 -12.85 15.35
CA GLU A 102 9.93 -11.84 15.66
C GLU A 102 10.56 -12.01 17.05
N ALA A 103 9.98 -12.88 17.90
CA ALA A 103 10.48 -13.07 19.25
C ALA A 103 11.96 -13.52 19.28
N PRO A 104 12.69 -13.12 20.34
CA PRO A 104 14.03 -13.62 20.59
C PRO A 104 14.08 -15.14 20.59
N ARG A 105 15.15 -15.66 20.02
CA ARG A 105 15.30 -17.08 19.82
C ARG A 105 15.69 -17.79 21.13
N LEU A 106 14.85 -18.72 21.60
CA LEU A 106 15.15 -19.50 22.82
C LEU A 106 16.30 -20.51 22.66
N ARG A 107 16.62 -20.96 21.43
CA ARG A 107 17.73 -21.88 21.11
C ARG A 107 18.26 -21.66 19.67
N PRO A 108 19.57 -21.76 19.40
CA PRO A 108 20.13 -21.67 18.04
C PRO A 108 19.44 -22.60 17.03
N TYR A 109 19.35 -22.21 15.74
CA TYR A 109 18.81 -23.12 14.72
C TYR A 109 19.74 -24.30 14.57
N VAL A 110 19.22 -25.50 14.76
CA VAL A 110 19.84 -26.68 14.19
C VAL A 110 18.98 -27.05 13.00
N TYR A 111 19.50 -26.86 11.79
CA TYR A 111 18.87 -27.40 10.60
C TYR A 111 18.67 -28.90 10.83
N ARG A 112 17.41 -29.33 10.91
CA ARG A 112 17.07 -30.75 10.90
C ARG A 112 16.62 -31.06 9.49
N PRO A 113 17.38 -31.85 8.72
CA PRO A 113 16.89 -32.38 7.46
C PRO A 113 15.54 -33.04 7.71
N ARG A 114 14.61 -32.86 6.76
CA ARG A 114 13.29 -33.51 6.80
C ARG A 114 13.54 -35.02 6.98
N ARG A 115 13.07 -35.61 8.09
CA ARG A 115 13.11 -37.08 8.24
C ARG A 115 12.37 -37.67 7.05
N THR A 116 13.06 -38.50 6.27
CA THR A 116 12.43 -39.40 5.31
C THR A 116 11.36 -40.20 6.04
N ALA A 117 10.21 -40.42 5.40
CA ALA A 117 9.15 -41.23 5.94
C ALA A 117 9.73 -42.60 6.34
N THR A 118 9.80 -42.87 7.64
CA THR A 118 10.14 -44.20 8.12
C THR A 118 8.96 -45.11 7.80
N SER A 119 9.18 -46.07 6.91
CA SER A 119 8.27 -47.14 6.55
C SER A 119 7.95 -47.99 7.78
N GLY A 120 6.90 -47.61 8.50
CA GLY A 120 6.30 -48.41 9.56
C GLY A 120 5.44 -49.56 9.03
N ASP A 121 5.21 -49.65 7.72
CA ASP A 121 4.42 -50.71 7.08
C ASP A 121 5.30 -51.75 6.37
N ALA A 122 6.42 -52.15 6.99
CA ALA A 122 7.40 -53.07 6.42
C ALA A 122 7.35 -54.47 7.06
N ALA A 123 6.16 -55.00 7.35
CA ALA A 123 6.00 -56.42 7.71
C ALA A 123 6.20 -57.39 6.52
N ALA A 124 6.60 -56.88 5.34
CA ALA A 124 6.94 -57.66 4.16
C ALA A 124 8.30 -57.20 3.60
N ALA A 125 9.38 -57.36 4.38
CA ALA A 125 10.72 -56.99 3.94
C ALA A 125 11.34 -58.10 3.06
N VAL A 126 11.30 -57.93 1.75
CA VAL A 126 12.28 -58.52 0.83
C VAL A 126 13.64 -57.87 1.11
N PRO A 127 14.77 -58.59 1.15
CA PRO A 127 16.05 -57.99 1.50
C PRO A 127 16.53 -57.08 0.36
N LEU A 128 16.16 -55.81 0.42
CA LEU A 128 16.70 -54.77 -0.44
C LEU A 128 18.06 -54.35 0.12
N ARG A 129 19.06 -54.29 -0.77
CA ARG A 129 20.41 -53.80 -0.47
C ARG A 129 20.36 -52.49 0.33
N PRO A 130 21.34 -52.24 1.24
CA PRO A 130 21.46 -50.97 1.94
C PRO A 130 21.39 -49.82 0.94
N LEU A 131 20.45 -48.90 1.14
CA LEU A 131 20.43 -47.66 0.35
C LEU A 131 21.75 -46.91 0.62
N PRO A 132 22.45 -46.43 -0.41
CA PRO A 132 23.65 -45.63 -0.21
C PRO A 132 23.31 -44.37 0.60
N GLU A 133 24.26 -43.93 1.43
CA GLU A 133 24.12 -42.70 2.19
C GLU A 133 23.76 -41.55 1.25
N PRO A 134 22.78 -40.68 1.60
CA PRO A 134 22.38 -39.59 0.74
C PRO A 134 23.56 -38.63 0.58
N VAL A 135 24.17 -38.65 -0.60
CA VAL A 135 25.19 -37.69 -0.99
C VAL A 135 24.47 -36.35 -1.19
N VAL A 136 24.65 -35.44 -0.23
CA VAL A 136 24.25 -34.04 -0.40
C VAL A 136 25.24 -33.40 -1.36
N HIS A 137 24.86 -33.30 -2.63
CA HIS A 137 25.63 -32.56 -3.63
C HIS A 137 25.49 -31.06 -3.37
N VAL A 138 26.35 -30.52 -2.52
CA VAL A 138 26.64 -29.08 -2.45
C VAL A 138 28.01 -28.85 -3.07
N ASP A 139 28.11 -27.83 -3.93
CA ASP A 139 29.36 -27.48 -4.58
C ASP A 139 30.47 -27.22 -3.54
N PRO A 140 31.73 -27.60 -3.82
CA PRO A 140 32.86 -27.23 -2.97
C PRO A 140 32.94 -25.70 -2.84
N GLY A 141 32.67 -25.18 -1.64
CA GLY A 141 32.58 -23.74 -1.37
C GLY A 141 31.17 -23.18 -1.19
N TYR A 142 30.12 -24.03 -1.20
CA TYR A 142 28.77 -23.62 -0.84
C TYR A 142 28.71 -23.19 0.63
N VAL A 143 28.65 -21.87 0.85
CA VAL A 143 28.24 -21.28 2.12
C VAL A 143 26.72 -21.18 2.07
N PRO A 144 25.97 -21.91 2.92
CA PRO A 144 24.52 -21.73 2.97
C PRO A 144 24.22 -20.24 3.24
N PRO A 145 23.24 -19.64 2.54
CA PRO A 145 22.84 -18.26 2.79
C PRO A 145 22.63 -18.09 4.29
N VAL A 146 23.22 -17.04 4.86
CA VAL A 146 23.11 -16.81 6.29
C VAL A 146 21.62 -16.67 6.60
N ASP A 147 21.10 -17.59 7.42
CA ASP A 147 19.70 -17.56 7.80
C ASP A 147 19.48 -16.25 8.57
N VAL A 148 18.66 -15.35 8.02
CA VAL A 148 18.30 -14.07 8.65
C VAL A 148 17.81 -14.25 10.09
N ARG A 149 17.30 -15.44 10.43
CA ARG A 149 16.90 -15.82 11.80
C ARG A 149 18.10 -16.01 12.73
N ASN A 150 19.22 -16.52 12.22
CA ASN A 150 20.47 -16.67 12.96
C ASN A 150 21.20 -15.32 13.08
N GLU A 151 21.24 -14.52 12.02
CA GLU A 151 21.83 -13.16 12.10
C GLU A 151 21.08 -12.28 13.09
N ARG A 152 19.75 -12.26 13.00
CA ARG A 152 18.91 -11.40 13.84
C ARG A 152 18.54 -12.01 15.18
N GLN A 153 18.98 -13.24 15.46
CA GLN A 153 18.64 -13.99 16.69
C GLN A 153 17.12 -14.05 16.96
N ILE A 154 16.32 -14.20 15.91
CA ILE A 154 14.86 -14.28 15.97
C ILE A 154 14.36 -15.71 15.75
N CYS A 155 13.17 -16.01 16.24
CA CYS A 155 12.55 -17.33 16.10
C CYS A 155 12.27 -17.72 14.64
N GLY A 156 11.59 -16.84 13.90
CA GLY A 156 11.22 -17.00 12.50
C GLY A 156 10.24 -18.13 12.17
N ALA A 157 9.69 -18.83 13.17
CA ALA A 157 8.65 -19.86 12.98
C ALA A 157 7.31 -19.24 12.57
N ASP A 158 6.40 -20.05 12.05
CA ASP A 158 5.07 -19.60 11.62
C ASP A 158 4.31 -18.93 12.79
N SER A 159 3.84 -17.72 12.52
CA SER A 159 3.18 -16.90 13.54
C SER A 159 1.68 -17.17 13.61
N HIS A 160 1.14 -16.95 14.81
CA HIS A 160 -0.27 -17.11 15.14
C HIS A 160 -0.84 -15.92 15.91
N HIS A 161 0.01 -15.17 16.60
CA HIS A 161 -0.37 -14.00 17.38
C HIS A 161 0.15 -12.75 16.68
N LYS A 162 -0.70 -11.72 16.62
CA LYS A 162 -0.40 -10.40 16.05
C LYS A 162 -0.56 -9.36 17.13
N VAL A 163 0.43 -8.50 17.28
CA VAL A 163 0.36 -7.28 18.09
C VAL A 163 0.54 -6.11 17.14
N LEU A 164 -0.31 -5.09 17.23
CA LEU A 164 -0.21 -3.88 16.41
C LEU A 164 0.33 -2.76 17.28
N GLU A 165 1.49 -2.22 16.91
CA GLU A 165 2.04 -1.00 17.46
C GLU A 165 1.64 0.17 16.55
N LEU A 166 1.28 1.31 17.13
CA LEU A 166 1.05 2.55 16.41
C LEU A 166 2.29 3.44 16.58
N ASP A 167 2.83 3.94 15.46
CA ASP A 167 3.89 4.93 15.48
C ASP A 167 3.37 6.22 16.14
N PRO A 168 3.97 6.68 17.23
CA PRO A 168 3.49 7.85 17.98
C PRO A 168 3.56 9.15 17.18
N ARG A 169 4.32 9.20 16.07
CA ARG A 169 4.46 10.39 15.23
C ARG A 169 3.44 10.42 14.10
N THR A 170 3.16 9.27 13.50
CA THR A 170 2.39 9.18 12.25
C THR A 170 1.05 8.48 12.40
N GLY A 171 0.83 7.80 13.53
CA GLY A 171 -0.31 6.91 13.75
C GLY A 171 -0.29 5.64 12.90
N TRP A 172 0.80 5.40 12.15
CA TRP A 172 0.89 4.23 11.27
C TRP A 172 1.06 2.94 12.05
N VAL A 173 0.43 1.88 11.55
CA VAL A 173 0.48 0.54 12.14
C VAL A 173 1.78 -0.17 11.77
N LEU A 174 2.48 -0.62 12.81
CA LEU A 174 3.63 -1.51 12.79
C LEU A 174 3.19 -2.88 13.35
N PRO A 175 3.04 -3.92 12.51
CA PRO A 175 2.59 -5.22 12.97
C PRO A 175 3.76 -6.08 13.45
N HIS A 176 3.61 -6.65 14.65
CA HIS A 176 4.52 -7.62 15.23
C HIS A 176 3.89 -9.01 15.27
N TRP A 177 4.64 -10.01 14.84
CA TRP A 177 4.16 -11.37 14.73
C TRP A 177 4.88 -12.35 15.64
N PHE A 178 4.11 -13.22 16.30
CA PHE A 178 4.62 -14.19 17.26
C PHE A 178 4.01 -15.58 17.03
N CYS A 179 4.82 -16.63 17.17
CA CYS A 179 4.36 -18.02 17.14
C CYS A 179 3.75 -18.44 18.47
N LYS A 180 3.03 -19.57 18.50
CA LYS A 180 2.37 -20.09 19.71
C LYS A 180 3.32 -20.30 20.91
N ARG A 181 4.61 -20.54 20.65
CA ARG A 181 5.63 -20.71 21.71
C ARG A 181 6.06 -19.39 22.36
N HIS A 182 5.73 -18.26 21.75
CA HIS A 182 6.12 -16.92 22.20
C HIS A 182 4.88 -16.06 22.52
N VAL A 183 3.79 -16.70 22.96
CA VAL A 183 2.58 -15.99 23.40
C VAL A 183 2.87 -15.04 24.56
N ASP A 184 3.62 -15.48 25.58
CA ASP A 184 4.01 -14.62 26.70
C ASP A 184 4.82 -13.39 26.25
N HIS A 185 5.61 -13.53 25.17
CA HIS A 185 6.33 -12.38 24.63
C HIS A 185 5.41 -11.44 23.87
N ALA A 186 4.45 -11.98 23.10
CA ALA A 186 3.41 -11.19 22.47
C ALA A 186 2.61 -10.39 23.50
N GLU A 187 2.24 -11.00 24.63
CA GLU A 187 1.52 -10.32 25.72
C GLU A 187 2.36 -9.21 26.35
N ARG A 188 3.66 -9.44 26.59
CA ARG A 188 4.57 -8.38 27.07
C ARG A 188 4.68 -7.22 26.08
N VAL A 189 4.80 -7.50 24.79
CA VAL A 189 4.85 -6.46 23.75
C VAL A 189 3.52 -5.71 23.70
N ALA A 190 2.39 -6.41 23.79
CA ALA A 190 1.07 -5.80 23.82
C ALA A 190 0.85 -4.88 25.04
N GLU A 191 1.38 -5.26 26.21
CA GLU A 191 1.44 -4.41 27.40
C GLU A 191 2.29 -3.16 27.15
N GLN A 192 3.50 -3.35 26.63
CA GLN A 192 4.45 -2.27 26.38
C GLN A 192 3.91 -1.21 25.41
N VAL A 193 3.23 -1.62 24.33
CA VAL A 193 2.71 -0.68 23.33
C VAL A 193 1.35 -0.09 23.71
N ARG A 194 0.73 -0.53 24.82
CA ARG A 194 -0.64 -0.12 25.16
C ARG A 194 -0.77 1.38 25.37
N GLU A 195 0.08 1.96 26.21
CA GLU A 195 0.05 3.40 26.51
C GLU A 195 0.41 4.23 25.27
N GLN A 196 1.40 3.79 24.50
CA GLN A 196 1.79 4.42 23.24
C GLN A 196 0.63 4.42 22.23
N ASN A 197 -0.04 3.28 22.06
CA ASN A 197 -1.17 3.16 21.15
C ASN A 197 -2.35 4.01 21.58
N ALA A 198 -2.59 4.14 22.89
CA ALA A 198 -3.64 5.01 23.41
C ALA A 198 -3.34 6.50 23.18
N ALA A 199 -2.07 6.88 23.17
CA ALA A 199 -1.62 8.25 22.93
C ALA A 199 -1.34 8.58 21.45
N ALA A 200 -1.33 7.56 20.57
CA ALA A 200 -0.99 7.74 19.17
C ALA A 200 -2.04 8.60 18.43
N PRO A 201 -1.62 9.52 17.54
CA PRO A 201 -2.54 10.32 16.76
C PRO A 201 -3.28 9.46 15.71
N GLU A 202 -4.31 10.04 15.10
CA GLU A 202 -4.92 9.42 13.91
C GLU A 202 -3.86 9.21 12.81
N PRO A 203 -3.94 8.11 12.04
CA PRO A 203 -2.96 7.80 11.03
C PRO A 203 -2.97 8.83 9.89
N ILE A 204 -1.78 9.32 9.53
CA ILE A 204 -1.59 10.17 8.36
C ILE A 204 -1.96 9.35 7.10
N PRO A 205 -2.78 9.89 6.17
CA PRO A 205 -3.07 9.20 4.92
C PRO A 205 -1.81 8.90 4.11
N ASN A 206 -1.81 7.74 3.45
CA ASN A 206 -0.71 7.33 2.56
C ASN A 206 -1.21 6.93 1.16
N ARG A 207 -2.52 7.03 0.90
CA ARG A 207 -3.14 6.74 -0.39
C ARG A 207 -4.26 7.72 -0.73
N GLY A 208 -4.40 7.98 -2.02
CA GLY A 208 -5.42 8.89 -2.58
C GLY A 208 -5.00 10.35 -2.51
N GLY A 209 -5.97 11.26 -2.56
CA GLY A 209 -5.78 12.70 -2.43
C GLY A 209 -5.04 13.35 -3.59
N LEU A 210 -4.99 12.70 -4.75
CA LEU A 210 -4.32 13.28 -5.91
C LEU A 210 -5.23 14.25 -6.64
N LEU A 211 -6.53 13.98 -6.81
CA LEU A 211 -7.43 14.94 -7.49
C LEU A 211 -7.38 16.37 -6.91
N PRO A 212 -7.41 16.60 -5.57
CA PRO A 212 -7.33 17.92 -4.96
C PRO A 212 -5.97 18.59 -5.12
N SER A 213 -4.92 17.81 -5.38
CA SER A 213 -3.56 18.30 -5.65
C SER A 213 -3.44 18.91 -7.06
N TYR A 214 -4.35 18.55 -7.98
CA TYR A 214 -4.33 19.01 -9.37
C TYR A 214 -5.46 19.98 -9.71
N PHE A 215 -6.65 19.77 -9.16
CA PHE A 215 -7.86 20.44 -9.61
C PHE A 215 -8.64 21.02 -8.43
N LYS A 216 -9.30 22.15 -8.62
CA LYS A 216 -10.21 22.71 -7.61
C LYS A 216 -11.62 22.15 -7.80
N ALA A 217 -12.20 21.64 -6.73
CA ALA A 217 -13.61 21.25 -6.65
C ALA A 217 -14.01 21.14 -5.17
N PRO A 218 -15.31 21.03 -4.85
CA PRO A 218 -15.77 20.58 -3.54
C PRO A 218 -15.48 19.08 -3.36
N TRP A 219 -14.20 18.72 -3.24
CA TRP A 219 -13.75 17.32 -3.24
C TRP A 219 -14.31 16.50 -2.09
N GLU A 220 -14.62 17.12 -0.95
CA GLU A 220 -15.26 16.40 0.15
C GLU A 220 -16.61 15.81 -0.28
N ASP A 221 -17.48 16.61 -0.91
CA ASP A 221 -18.79 16.17 -1.37
C ASP A 221 -18.67 15.11 -2.47
N VAL A 222 -17.70 15.30 -3.38
CA VAL A 222 -17.39 14.32 -4.43
C VAL A 222 -16.97 13.00 -3.80
N TYR A 223 -16.03 13.00 -2.86
CA TYR A 223 -15.59 11.77 -2.20
C TYR A 223 -16.70 11.14 -1.36
N ARG A 224 -17.52 11.91 -0.65
CA ARG A 224 -18.70 11.38 0.08
C ARG A 224 -19.68 10.65 -0.85
N HIS A 225 -19.79 11.08 -2.10
CA HIS A 225 -20.67 10.46 -3.08
C HIS A 225 -20.13 9.12 -3.62
N TYR A 226 -18.82 9.03 -3.87
CA TYR A 226 -18.22 7.86 -4.53
C TYR A 226 -17.53 6.86 -3.59
N ALA A 227 -16.99 7.34 -2.47
CA ALA A 227 -16.29 6.50 -1.51
C ALA A 227 -17.29 5.63 -0.71
N PRO A 228 -16.81 4.55 -0.06
CA PRO A 228 -17.64 3.74 0.83
C PRO A 228 -18.30 4.59 1.93
N ALA A 229 -19.48 4.20 2.41
CA ALA A 229 -20.20 4.93 3.45
C ALA A 229 -19.41 5.05 4.79
N SER A 230 -18.42 4.19 5.01
CA SER A 230 -17.51 4.26 6.16
C SER A 230 -16.39 5.30 6.01
N TRP A 231 -16.19 5.84 4.81
CA TRP A 231 -15.16 6.84 4.55
C TRP A 231 -15.50 8.15 5.27
N LYS A 232 -14.49 8.71 5.93
CA LYS A 232 -14.54 10.02 6.57
C LYS A 232 -13.35 10.84 6.08
N PRO A 233 -13.50 12.16 5.92
CA PRO A 233 -12.39 13.02 5.55
C PRO A 233 -11.29 12.92 6.62
N PRO A 234 -10.02 12.72 6.23
CA PRO A 234 -8.91 12.70 7.18
C PRO A 234 -8.72 14.06 7.85
N THR A 235 -8.29 14.04 9.12
CA THR A 235 -7.94 15.24 9.89
C THR A 235 -6.78 16.04 9.28
N TYR A 236 -5.90 15.38 8.51
CA TYR A 236 -4.77 15.98 7.79
C TYR A 236 -5.14 16.63 6.45
N GLY A 237 -6.42 16.67 6.09
CA GLY A 237 -6.91 17.28 4.85
C GLY A 237 -6.98 16.30 3.66
N LEU A 238 -7.55 16.78 2.55
CA LEU A 238 -7.87 15.95 1.39
C LEU A 238 -6.75 15.87 0.34
N SER A 239 -5.85 16.84 0.30
CA SER A 239 -4.78 16.87 -0.71
C SER A 239 -3.55 16.15 -0.21
N ALA A 240 -3.03 15.24 -1.04
CA ALA A 240 -1.77 14.54 -0.79
C ALA A 240 -0.56 15.48 -0.67
N ASP A 241 -0.64 16.69 -1.22
CA ASP A 241 0.41 17.72 -1.10
C ASP A 241 0.41 18.42 0.26
N ASP A 242 -0.69 18.37 1.00
CA ASP A 242 -0.84 19.02 2.31
C ASP A 242 -0.49 18.08 3.48
N TRP A 243 -0.29 16.79 3.22
CA TRP A 243 0.03 15.81 4.26
C TRP A 243 1.48 15.96 4.77
N PRO A 244 1.71 15.77 6.09
CA PRO A 244 3.06 15.77 6.63
C PRO A 244 3.88 14.61 6.05
N ASP A 245 5.13 14.89 5.66
CA ASP A 245 6.06 13.86 5.21
C ASP A 245 6.55 13.03 6.42
N PRO A 246 6.32 11.70 6.45
CA PRO A 246 6.77 10.83 7.54
C PRO A 246 8.30 10.83 7.73
N GLY A 247 9.06 11.11 6.65
CA GLY A 247 10.52 11.01 6.62
C GLY A 247 11.28 12.34 6.68
N ASN A 248 10.60 13.47 6.52
CA ASN A 248 11.21 14.80 6.53
C ASN A 248 10.26 15.84 7.17
N PRO A 249 10.78 16.88 7.86
CA PRO A 249 9.96 18.05 8.16
C PRO A 249 9.40 18.64 6.86
N PRO A 250 8.17 19.20 6.88
CA PRO A 250 7.54 19.71 5.66
C PRO A 250 8.49 20.70 4.97
N PRO A 251 8.78 20.54 3.66
CA PRO A 251 9.56 21.53 2.95
C PRO A 251 8.84 22.87 3.09
N ALA A 252 9.59 23.91 3.48
CA ALA A 252 9.11 25.28 3.60
C ALA A 252 8.19 25.59 2.41
N ARG A 253 6.89 25.79 2.72
CA ARG A 253 5.77 26.05 1.80
C ARG A 253 6.25 26.24 0.36
N SER A 254 6.25 25.16 -0.41
CA SER A 254 6.47 25.31 -1.85
C SER A 254 5.45 26.33 -2.37
N PRO A 255 5.88 27.30 -3.21
CA PRO A 255 5.07 28.47 -3.55
C PRO A 255 3.72 27.99 -4.04
N ARG A 256 2.63 28.53 -3.45
CA ARG A 256 1.23 28.20 -3.75
C ARG A 256 1.10 27.93 -5.25
N ARG A 257 1.08 26.64 -5.61
CA ARG A 257 1.13 26.24 -7.01
C ARG A 257 -0.16 26.72 -7.67
N LEU A 258 -0.06 27.25 -8.88
CA LEU A 258 -1.20 27.70 -9.68
C LEU A 258 -2.24 26.58 -9.70
N ARG A 259 -3.30 26.77 -8.93
CA ARG A 259 -4.45 25.88 -8.89
C ARG A 259 -5.32 26.30 -10.07
N ALA A 260 -5.45 25.44 -11.08
CA ALA A 260 -6.38 25.67 -12.19
C ALA A 260 -7.78 25.97 -11.62
N VAL A 261 -8.37 27.05 -12.13
CA VAL A 261 -9.74 27.51 -11.80
C VAL A 261 -10.71 26.79 -12.71
#